data_AF-A0A7Y2HN82-F1
#
_entry.id   AF-A0A7Y2HN82-F1
#
_cell.length_a   1.000
_cell.length_b   1.000
_cell.length_c   1.000
_cell.angle_alpha   90.00
_cell.angle_beta   90.00
_cell.angle_gamma   90.00
#
_symmetry.space_group_name_H-M   'P 1'
#
loop_
_entity.id
_entity.type
_entity.pdbx_description
1 polymer ?
#
loop_
_entity_poly.entity_id
_entity_poly.type
_entity_poly.pdbx_seq_one_letter_code
_entity_poly.pdbx_strand_id
1 'polypeptide(L)'
;HRGTFEHTGRVEGTVVGSSGDSWRGAITWDLDEAFGWEILNGDLDDAEFFVEFGQVRSIERVESGSRVTLRDGRTFLLTDSQDVDRGNRGVRVEGEDGERVVRWADFRELRIDT
;
A
#
# COMPACT_ATOMS: atom_id res chain seq x y z
N HIS A 1 -12.22 7.29 25.28
CA HIS A 1 -12.16 7.06 23.83
C HIS A 1 -10.87 7.69 23.30
N ARG A 2 -9.85 6.87 23.04
CA ARG A 2 -8.70 7.26 22.20
C ARG A 2 -8.83 6.41 20.96
N GLY A 3 -9.30 6.98 19.87
CA GLY A 3 -9.52 6.26 18.63
C GLY A 3 -9.47 7.27 17.50
N THR A 4 -8.91 6.83 16.38
CA THR A 4 -8.89 7.46 15.04
C THR A 4 -7.81 8.50 14.68
N PHE A 5 -6.94 8.97 15.57
CA PHE A 5 -5.92 9.99 15.19
C PHE A 5 -4.46 9.50 15.11
N GLU A 6 -4.14 8.27 15.51
CA GLU A 6 -2.75 7.79 15.51
C GLU A 6 -2.23 7.37 14.13
N HIS A 7 -3.09 7.31 13.09
CA HIS A 7 -2.72 6.82 11.76
C HIS A 7 -2.91 7.83 10.63
N THR A 8 -3.06 9.13 10.91
CA THR A 8 -3.17 10.18 9.88
C THR A 8 -1.82 10.74 9.44
N GLY A 9 -0.72 10.27 10.03
CA GLY A 9 0.64 10.68 9.69
C GLY A 9 1.08 10.17 8.32
N ARG A 10 2.34 10.48 7.98
CA ARG A 10 2.98 9.90 6.81
C ARG A 10 3.01 8.38 6.95
N VAL A 11 2.70 7.67 5.88
CA VAL A 11 2.75 6.20 5.86
C VAL A 11 4.22 5.80 5.97
N GLU A 12 4.55 5.05 7.01
CA GLU A 12 5.86 4.43 7.18
C GLU A 12 5.72 2.93 6.91
N GLY A 13 6.72 2.29 6.33
CA GLY A 13 6.60 0.87 6.04
C GLY A 13 7.81 0.25 5.38
N THR A 14 7.66 -1.04 5.07
CA THR A 14 8.65 -1.84 4.35
C THR A 14 8.07 -2.33 3.03
N VAL A 15 8.72 -1.97 1.94
CA VAL A 15 8.45 -2.50 0.61
C VAL A 15 9.38 -3.67 0.33
N VAL A 16 8.82 -4.76 -0.22
CA VAL A 16 9.57 -5.92 -0.66
C VAL A 16 9.42 -6.07 -2.17
N GLY A 17 10.54 -6.25 -2.86
CA GLY A 17 10.59 -6.51 -4.29
C GLY A 17 10.39 -7.99 -4.65
N SER A 18 10.12 -8.25 -5.92
CA SER A 18 9.94 -9.61 -6.48
C SER A 18 11.22 -10.46 -6.38
N SER A 19 12.40 -9.83 -6.39
CA SER A 19 13.71 -10.46 -6.14
C SER A 19 13.96 -10.83 -4.67
N GLY A 20 13.11 -10.35 -3.75
CA GLY A 20 13.26 -10.56 -2.30
C GLY A 20 13.99 -9.44 -1.55
N ASP A 21 14.55 -8.45 -2.26
CA ASP A 21 15.12 -7.25 -1.65
C ASP A 21 14.04 -6.43 -0.91
N SER A 22 14.42 -5.74 0.16
CA SER A 22 13.46 -4.94 0.96
C SER A 22 14.02 -3.58 1.35
N TRP A 23 13.13 -2.59 1.40
CA TRP A 23 13.46 -1.20 1.73
C TRP A 23 12.43 -0.64 2.71
N ARG A 24 12.91 0.00 3.77
CA ARG A 24 12.09 0.58 4.83
C ARG A 24 12.22 2.10 4.84
N GLY A 25 11.11 2.79 5.07
CA GLY A 25 11.07 4.24 5.19
C GLY A 25 9.69 4.80 4.93
N ALA A 26 9.64 6.10 4.65
CA ALA A 26 8.40 6.79 4.34
C ALA A 26 7.91 6.40 2.95
N ILE A 27 6.62 6.12 2.84
CA ILE A 27 5.99 5.53 1.67
C ILE A 27 5.19 6.59 0.92
N THR A 28 5.29 6.54 -0.41
CA THR A 28 4.31 7.16 -1.30
C THR A 28 3.82 6.10 -2.28
N TRP A 29 2.59 5.65 -2.08
CA TRP A 29 1.88 4.71 -2.93
C TRP A 29 1.43 5.39 -4.22
N ASP A 30 1.44 4.65 -5.33
CA ASP A 30 1.18 5.16 -6.69
C ASP A 30 1.95 6.45 -7.06
N LEU A 31 3.01 6.78 -6.32
CA LEU A 31 3.70 8.08 -6.37
C LEU A 31 2.79 9.31 -6.07
N ASP A 32 1.62 9.12 -5.44
CA ASP A 32 0.71 10.21 -5.05
C ASP A 32 0.28 10.11 -3.57
N GLU A 33 -0.22 8.96 -3.09
CA GLU A 33 -0.69 8.84 -1.70
C GLU A 33 0.46 8.60 -0.71
N ALA A 34 0.71 9.56 0.18
CA ALA A 34 1.76 9.54 1.19
C ALA A 34 1.26 9.48 2.65
N PHE A 35 -0.03 9.72 2.90
CA PHE A 35 -0.58 9.86 4.25
C PHE A 35 -1.66 8.83 4.56
N GLY A 36 -1.75 8.43 5.82
CA GLY A 36 -2.70 7.38 6.21
C GLY A 36 -4.19 7.77 6.12
N TRP A 37 -4.52 9.06 5.98
CA TRP A 37 -5.90 9.50 5.73
C TRP A 37 -6.28 9.44 4.24
N GLU A 38 -5.31 9.23 3.34
CA GLU A 38 -5.58 9.06 1.92
C GLU A 38 -6.16 7.68 1.65
N ILE A 39 -6.88 7.57 0.53
CA ILE A 39 -7.75 6.44 0.23
C ILE A 39 -7.07 5.51 -0.76
N LEU A 40 -7.06 4.22 -0.44
CA LEU A 40 -6.83 3.14 -1.39
C LEU A 40 -8.20 2.70 -1.94
N ASN A 41 -8.37 2.71 -3.26
CA ASN A 41 -9.57 2.20 -3.93
C ASN A 41 -9.29 0.99 -4.81
N GLY A 42 -10.23 0.06 -4.86
CA GLY A 42 -10.20 -1.12 -5.74
C GLY A 42 -11.54 -1.80 -5.88
N ASP A 43 -11.68 -2.71 -6.84
CA ASP A 43 -12.93 -3.45 -7.02
C ASP A 43 -12.92 -4.75 -6.21
N LEU A 44 -14.01 -5.01 -5.50
CA LEU A 44 -14.29 -6.24 -4.77
C LEU A 44 -15.62 -6.81 -5.26
N ASP A 45 -15.57 -7.91 -6.01
CA ASP A 45 -16.75 -8.60 -6.56
C ASP A 45 -17.74 -7.63 -7.25
N ASP A 46 -17.25 -6.84 -8.21
CA ASP A 46 -18.00 -5.82 -8.99
C ASP A 46 -18.52 -4.62 -8.17
N ALA A 47 -18.03 -4.43 -6.94
CA ALA A 47 -18.32 -3.27 -6.11
C ALA A 47 -17.05 -2.47 -5.78
N GLU A 48 -17.14 -1.15 -5.88
CA GLU A 48 -16.05 -0.26 -5.46
C GLU A 48 -15.81 -0.39 -3.94
N PHE A 49 -14.55 -0.60 -3.58
CA PHE A 49 -14.07 -0.68 -2.21
C PHE A 49 -13.12 0.48 -1.94
N PHE A 50 -13.35 1.19 -0.82
CA PHE A 50 -12.55 2.32 -0.38
C PHE A 50 -12.05 2.05 1.04
N VAL A 51 -10.76 2.28 1.28
CA VAL A 51 -10.18 2.18 2.62
C VAL A 51 -9.07 3.20 2.81
N GLU A 52 -9.03 3.84 3.98
CA GLU A 52 -7.91 4.70 4.36
C GLU A 52 -6.63 3.86 4.54
N PHE A 53 -5.48 4.34 4.05
CA PHE A 53 -4.18 3.69 4.25
C PHE A 53 -3.87 3.42 5.73
N GLY A 54 -4.34 4.28 6.63
CA GLY A 54 -4.21 4.15 8.07
C GLY A 54 -4.89 2.90 8.63
N GLN A 55 -5.85 2.30 7.92
CA GLN A 55 -6.50 1.04 8.28
C GLN A 55 -5.85 -0.19 7.62
N VAL A 56 -4.94 0.02 6.68
CA VAL A 56 -4.25 -1.04 5.95
C VAL A 56 -3.03 -1.52 6.74
N ARG A 57 -2.87 -2.84 6.84
CA ARG A 57 -1.70 -3.49 7.42
C ARG A 57 -0.70 -3.88 6.34
N SER A 58 -1.18 -4.44 5.23
CA SER A 58 -0.33 -4.82 4.11
C SER A 58 -1.08 -4.85 2.78
N ILE A 59 -0.32 -4.62 1.72
CA ILE A 59 -0.77 -4.75 0.33
C ILE A 59 0.21 -5.69 -0.37
N GLU A 60 -0.28 -6.80 -0.90
CA GLU A 60 0.53 -7.79 -1.62
C GLU A 60 0.06 -7.85 -3.08
N ARG A 61 0.98 -7.70 -4.02
CA ARG A 61 0.66 -7.84 -5.44
C ARG A 61 0.40 -9.30 -5.77
N VAL A 62 -0.72 -9.55 -6.45
CA VAL A 62 -1.09 -10.85 -7.01
C VAL A 62 -1.32 -10.72 -8.52
N GLU A 63 -1.63 -11.82 -9.20
CA GLU A 63 -1.75 -11.84 -10.67
C GLU A 63 -2.81 -10.86 -11.20
N SER A 64 -3.96 -10.77 -10.51
CA SER A 64 -5.13 -10.00 -10.95
C SER A 64 -5.33 -8.66 -10.21
N GLY A 65 -4.36 -8.23 -9.39
CA GLY A 65 -4.52 -7.02 -8.56
C GLY A 65 -3.71 -7.09 -7.28
N SER A 66 -4.34 -6.77 -6.15
CA SER A 66 -3.70 -6.77 -4.84
C SER A 66 -4.52 -7.46 -3.75
N ARG A 67 -3.86 -8.23 -2.90
CA ARG A 67 -4.41 -8.71 -1.64
C ARG A 67 -4.14 -7.66 -0.57
N VAL A 68 -5.21 -7.03 -0.07
CA VAL A 68 -5.15 -6.00 0.98
C VAL A 68 -5.58 -6.61 2.30
N THR A 69 -4.71 -6.55 3.31
CA THR A 69 -5.03 -6.97 4.68
C THR A 69 -5.18 -5.74 5.55
N LEU A 70 -6.32 -5.63 6.25
CA LEU A 70 -6.59 -4.55 7.19
C LEU A 70 -6.02 -4.85 8.57
N ARG A 71 -5.89 -3.81 9.39
CA ARG A 71 -5.39 -3.93 10.77
C ARG A 71 -6.29 -4.76 11.68
N ASP A 72 -7.58 -4.87 11.37
CA ASP A 72 -8.52 -5.75 12.08
C ASP A 72 -8.44 -7.23 11.66
N GLY A 73 -7.56 -7.56 10.71
CA GLY A 73 -7.30 -8.91 10.24
C GLY A 73 -8.17 -9.36 9.06
N ARG A 74 -9.12 -8.54 8.60
CA ARG A 74 -9.84 -8.83 7.35
C ARG A 74 -8.89 -8.72 6.15
N THR A 75 -9.11 -9.57 5.15
CA THR A 75 -8.33 -9.58 3.92
C THR A 75 -9.27 -9.56 2.72
N PHE A 76 -8.96 -8.71 1.75
CA PHE A 76 -9.72 -8.52 0.52
C PHE A 76 -8.80 -8.71 -0.69
N LEU A 77 -9.33 -9.34 -1.74
CA LEU A 77 -8.69 -9.32 -3.05
C LEU A 77 -9.31 -8.17 -3.83
N LEU A 78 -8.53 -7.12 -4.06
CA LEU A 78 -8.94 -5.98 -4.85
C LEU A 78 -8.36 -6.11 -6.26
N THR A 79 -9.22 -5.97 -7.26
CA THR A 79 -8.86 -6.07 -8.68
C THR A 79 -9.20 -4.78 -9.43
N ASP A 80 -8.82 -4.69 -10.70
CA ASP A 80 -9.34 -3.75 -11.70
C ASP A 80 -9.41 -2.26 -11.29
N SER A 81 -8.48 -1.76 -10.47
CA SER A 81 -8.31 -0.33 -10.22
C SER A 81 -6.88 0.15 -10.40
N GLN A 82 -6.74 1.42 -10.81
CA GLN A 82 -5.46 2.07 -11.11
C GLN A 82 -4.45 1.96 -9.96
N ASP A 83 -4.91 1.97 -8.71
CA ASP A 83 -4.01 2.00 -7.54
C ASP A 83 -3.53 0.60 -7.15
N VAL A 84 -4.16 -0.46 -7.63
CA VAL A 84 -3.85 -1.85 -7.23
C VAL A 84 -3.52 -2.76 -8.41
N ASP A 85 -3.45 -2.22 -9.63
CA ASP A 85 -3.25 -2.95 -10.88
C ASP A 85 -2.11 -2.36 -11.76
N ARG A 86 -2.14 -2.62 -13.08
CA ARG A 86 -1.12 -2.16 -14.05
C ARG A 86 -1.02 -0.62 -14.15
N GLY A 87 -2.01 0.13 -13.69
CA GLY A 87 -2.00 1.59 -13.62
C GLY A 87 -1.07 2.14 -12.55
N ASN A 88 -0.69 1.32 -11.56
CA ASN A 88 0.15 1.76 -10.45
C ASN A 88 1.54 2.16 -10.95
N ARG A 89 1.91 3.42 -10.71
CA ARG A 89 3.13 4.09 -11.16
C ARG A 89 4.37 3.65 -10.37
N GLY A 90 4.17 2.87 -9.32
CA GLY A 90 5.20 2.35 -8.43
C GLY A 90 5.08 2.90 -7.01
N VAL A 91 5.94 2.38 -6.15
CA VAL A 91 5.98 2.76 -4.74
C VAL A 91 7.30 3.45 -4.45
N ARG A 92 7.23 4.71 -3.99
CA ARG A 92 8.42 5.42 -3.49
C ARG A 92 8.66 5.05 -2.03
N VAL A 93 9.92 4.81 -1.71
CA VAL A 93 10.42 4.62 -0.34
C VAL A 93 11.53 5.63 -0.09
N GLU A 94 11.34 6.51 0.88
CA GLU A 94 12.35 7.45 1.38
C GLU A 94 12.93 6.89 2.68
N GLY A 95 14.09 6.22 2.58
CA GLY A 95 14.78 5.60 3.70
C GLY A 95 16.09 6.31 4.06
N GLU A 96 16.84 5.74 5.01
CA GLU A 96 18.13 6.30 5.46
C GLU A 96 19.18 6.40 4.34
N ASP A 97 19.16 5.44 3.41
CA ASP A 97 20.06 5.38 2.25
C ASP A 97 19.60 6.27 1.07
N GLY A 98 18.52 7.04 1.27
CA GLY A 98 17.92 7.93 0.28
C GLY A 98 16.61 7.42 -0.31
N GLU A 99 16.20 8.03 -1.43
CA GLU A 99 14.96 7.73 -2.13
C GLU A 99 15.14 6.56 -3.13
N ARG A 100 14.15 5.67 -3.17
CA ARG A 100 14.02 4.64 -4.21
C ARG A 100 12.58 4.58 -4.70
N VAL A 101 12.39 4.40 -6.00
CA VAL A 101 11.10 4.03 -6.60
C VAL A 101 11.13 2.57 -7.02
N VAL A 102 10.25 1.76 -6.45
CA VAL A 102 10.02 0.37 -6.82
C VAL A 102 8.90 0.35 -7.86
N ARG A 103 9.22 -0.06 -9.09
CA ARG A 103 8.21 -0.18 -10.16
C ARG A 103 7.19 -1.24 -9.80
N TRP A 104 5.94 -1.08 -10.25
CA TRP A 104 4.88 -2.04 -10.00
C TRP A 104 5.23 -3.48 -10.44
N ALA A 105 5.90 -3.63 -11.58
CA ALA A 105 6.35 -4.94 -12.08
C ALA A 105 7.36 -5.64 -11.15
N ASP A 106 8.12 -4.86 -10.39
CA ASP A 106 9.15 -5.33 -9.46
C ASP A 106 8.63 -5.36 -8.02
N PHE A 107 7.44 -4.82 -7.75
CA PHE A 107 6.81 -4.78 -6.44
C PHE A 107 6.19 -6.13 -6.07
N ARG A 108 6.37 -6.55 -4.82
CA ARG A 108 5.74 -7.75 -4.26
C ARG A 108 4.80 -7.42 -3.12
N GLU A 109 5.25 -6.64 -2.14
CA GLU A 109 4.51 -6.41 -0.91
C GLU A 109 4.88 -5.08 -0.26
N LEU A 110 3.90 -4.38 0.31
CA LEU A 110 4.08 -3.30 1.26
C LEU A 110 3.53 -3.76 2.61
N ARG A 111 4.32 -3.56 3.67
CA ARG A 111 3.90 -3.70 5.07
C ARG A 111 3.94 -2.34 5.72
N ILE A 112 2.82 -1.91 6.30
CA ILE A 112 2.70 -0.57 6.89
C ILE A 112 2.99 -0.66 8.39
N ASP A 113 3.99 0.11 8.80
CA ASP A 113 4.36 0.29 10.20
C ASP A 113 3.31 1.19 10.89
N THR A 114 3.06 0.95 12.17
CA THR A 114 2.25 1.83 13.03
C THR A 114 3.14 2.78 13.79
#